data_AF-A0A3M1IXG3-F1
#
_entry.id   AF-A0A3M1IXG3-F1
#
_cell.length_a   1.000
_cell.length_b   1.000
_cell.length_c   1.000
_cell.angle_alpha   90.00
_cell.angle_beta   90.00
_cell.angle_gamma   90.00
#
_symmetry.space_group_name_H-M   'P 1'
#
loop_
_entity.id
_entity.type
_entity.pdbx_description
1 polymer ?
#
loop_
_entity_poly.entity_id
_entity_poly.type
_entity_poly.pdbx_seq_one_letter_code
_entity_poly.pdbx_strand_id
1 'polypeptide(L)'
;MSLGNDFDRADRRLLEYLNAGGVPDSSVPRSQLDRLAKEGLIEETSLGQPVITARGQLQLARWRFRNLPKPRYVTFSYKKPRPNIWNKLFR
;
A
#
# COMPACT_ATOMS: atom_id res chain seq x y z
N MET A 1 -19.80 -13.44 11.12
CA MET A 1 -19.61 -12.73 9.83
C MET A 1 -18.14 -12.73 9.49
N SER A 2 -17.71 -13.63 8.60
CA SER A 2 -16.32 -13.69 8.15
C SER A 2 -16.11 -12.57 7.11
N LEU A 3 -15.47 -11.47 7.49
CA LEU A 3 -14.95 -10.46 6.56
C LEU A 3 -13.64 -11.01 5.94
N GLY A 4 -13.78 -12.13 5.23
CA GLY A 4 -12.75 -12.66 4.34
C GLY A 4 -12.64 -11.73 3.15
N ASN A 5 -11.73 -10.77 3.26
CA ASN A 5 -11.35 -9.84 2.21
C ASN A 5 -10.78 -10.61 1.00
N ASP A 6 -11.62 -10.91 0.01
CA ASP A 6 -11.16 -11.08 -1.37
C ASP A 6 -10.94 -9.68 -1.96
N PHE A 7 -9.93 -9.01 -1.41
CA PHE A 7 -9.36 -7.83 -2.02
C PHE A 7 -8.58 -8.31 -3.24
N ASP A 8 -9.28 -8.36 -4.37
CA ASP A 8 -8.81 -9.04 -5.55
C ASP A 8 -7.62 -8.30 -6.16
N ARG A 9 -6.81 -9.06 -6.92
CA ARG A 9 -5.68 -8.48 -7.67
C ARG A 9 -6.15 -7.36 -8.62
N ALA A 10 -7.37 -7.46 -9.14
CA ALA A 10 -7.99 -6.44 -9.98
C ALA A 10 -8.30 -5.15 -9.19
N ASP A 11 -8.90 -5.26 -8.00
CA ASP A 11 -9.19 -4.11 -7.13
C ASP A 11 -7.92 -3.39 -6.71
N ARG A 12 -6.88 -4.15 -6.37
CA ARG A 12 -5.57 -3.59 -6.06
C ARG A 12 -5.03 -2.77 -7.22
N ARG A 13 -4.99 -3.35 -8.43
CA ARG A 13 -4.46 -2.65 -9.61
C ARG A 13 -5.22 -1.36 -9.89
N LEU A 14 -6.54 -1.40 -9.75
CA LEU A 14 -7.37 -0.22 -9.90
C LEU A 14 -7.04 0.85 -8.86
N LEU A 15 -6.95 0.50 -7.58
CA LEU A 15 -6.58 1.45 -6.53
C LEU A 15 -5.13 1.96 -6.67
N GLU A 16 -4.18 1.14 -7.14
CA GLU A 16 -2.82 1.58 -7.46
C GLU A 16 -2.82 2.61 -8.59
N TYR A 17 -3.63 2.39 -9.62
CA TYR A 17 -3.79 3.28 -10.75
C TYR A 17 -4.45 4.61 -10.36
N LEU A 18 -5.55 4.56 -9.60
CA LEU A 18 -6.22 5.75 -9.06
C LEU A 18 -5.30 6.54 -8.12
N ASN A 19 -4.53 5.86 -7.28
CA ASN A 19 -3.57 6.50 -6.38
C ASN A 19 -2.41 7.18 -7.13
N ALA A 20 -2.11 6.76 -8.36
CA ALA A 20 -1.16 7.44 -9.24
C ALA A 20 -1.77 8.63 -9.99
N GLY A 21 -3.06 8.95 -9.77
CA GLY A 21 -3.80 9.98 -10.48
C GLY A 21 -4.34 9.52 -11.84
N GLY A 22 -4.36 8.22 -12.10
CA GLY A 22 -4.93 7.65 -13.32
C GLY A 22 -6.45 7.78 -13.36
N VAL A 23 -7.01 7.96 -14.56
CA VAL A 23 -8.46 7.99 -14.81
C VAL A 23 -8.86 6.70 -15.49
N PRO A 24 -9.71 5.85 -14.87
CA PRO A 24 -10.04 4.55 -15.42
C PRO A 24 -10.80 4.70 -16.73
N ASP A 25 -10.47 3.85 -17.70
CA ASP A 25 -11.15 3.77 -18.98
C ASP A 25 -12.39 2.88 -18.91
N SER A 26 -13.07 2.71 -20.04
CA SER A 26 -14.27 1.86 -20.15
C SER A 26 -14.00 0.37 -19.98
N SER A 27 -12.73 -0.06 -19.84
CA SER A 27 -12.40 -1.47 -19.60
C SER A 27 -12.66 -1.90 -18.15
N VAL A 28 -12.72 -0.95 -17.23
CA VAL A 28 -13.01 -1.23 -15.81
C VAL A 28 -14.53 -1.47 -15.65
N PRO A 29 -14.94 -2.65 -15.14
CA PRO A 29 -16.35 -2.95 -14.93
C PRO A 29 -16.98 -1.94 -13.96
N ARG A 30 -18.11 -1.34 -14.34
CA ARG A 30 -18.80 -0.37 -13.48
C ARG A 30 -19.26 -0.97 -12.15
N SER A 31 -19.64 -2.26 -12.17
CA SER A 31 -19.94 -3.03 -10.95
C SER A 31 -18.77 -3.10 -9.97
N GLN A 32 -17.52 -3.09 -10.46
CA GLN A 32 -16.33 -3.04 -9.63
C GLN A 32 -16.19 -1.68 -8.94
N LEU A 33 -16.37 -0.59 -9.69
CA LEU A 33 -16.35 0.78 -9.16
C LEU A 33 -17.45 0.99 -8.12
N ASP A 34 -18.69 0.58 -8.42
CA ASP A 34 -19.83 0.72 -7.51
C ASP A 34 -19.59 -0.04 -6.19
N ARG A 35 -18.98 -1.23 -6.27
CA ARG A 35 -18.62 -2.00 -5.08
C ARG A 35 -17.56 -1.27 -4.24
N LEU A 36 -16.47 -0.81 -4.86
CA LEU A 36 -15.40 -0.10 -4.16
C LEU A 36 -15.88 1.22 -3.55
N ALA A 37 -16.83 1.90 -4.21
CA ALA A 37 -17.48 3.10 -3.69
C ALA A 37 -18.36 2.78 -2.48
N LYS A 38 -19.16 1.70 -2.53
CA LYS A 38 -19.95 1.21 -1.38
C LYS A 38 -19.07 0.83 -0.19
N GLU A 39 -17.89 0.29 -0.44
CA GLU A 39 -16.90 -0.01 0.60
C GLU A 39 -16.16 1.23 1.14
N GLY A 40 -16.36 2.40 0.50
CA GLY A 40 -15.75 3.68 0.85
C GLY A 40 -14.27 3.76 0.48
N LEU A 41 -13.80 2.95 -0.47
CA LEU A 41 -12.40 2.93 -0.92
C LEU A 41 -12.14 3.95 -2.04
N ILE A 42 -13.18 4.30 -2.80
CA ILE A 42 -13.17 5.32 -3.84
C ILE A 42 -14.39 6.23 -3.68
N GLU A 43 -14.32 7.42 -4.27
CA GLU A 43 -15.41 8.38 -4.36
C GLU A 43 -15.47 8.98 -5.76
N GLU A 44 -16.63 9.44 -6.21
CA GLU A 44 -16.75 10.19 -7.47
C GLU A 44 -16.54 11.68 -7.20
N THR A 45 -15.68 12.29 -8.00
CA THR A 45 -15.50 13.75 -8.03
C THR A 45 -16.70 14.44 -8.68
N SER A 46 -16.76 15.76 -8.58
CA SER A 46 -17.76 16.60 -9.27
C SER A 46 -17.76 16.44 -10.80
N LEU A 47 -16.66 15.93 -11.38
CA LEU A 47 -16.52 15.63 -12.80
C LEU A 47 -16.91 14.18 -13.16
N GLY A 48 -17.45 13.42 -12.21
CA GLY A 48 -17.81 12.00 -12.39
C GLY A 48 -16.61 11.07 -12.51
N GLN A 49 -15.41 11.54 -12.13
CA GLN A 49 -14.20 10.72 -12.16
C GLN A 49 -14.00 10.06 -10.80
N PRO A 50 -13.77 8.73 -10.74
CA PRO A 50 -13.47 8.05 -9.50
C PRO A 50 -12.08 8.44 -8.99
N VAL A 51 -11.97 8.73 -7.70
CA VAL A 51 -10.71 9.01 -7.02
C VAL A 51 -10.60 8.16 -5.77
N ILE A 52 -9.36 7.86 -5.36
CA ILE A 52 -9.11 7.04 -4.16
C ILE A 52 -9.36 7.86 -2.89
N THR A 53 -10.07 7.29 -1.92
CA THR A 53 -10.25 7.93 -0.61
C THR A 53 -9.06 7.67 0.31
N ALA A 54 -8.96 8.41 1.41
CA ALA A 54 -7.98 8.12 2.47
C ALA A 54 -8.09 6.68 3.01
N ARG A 55 -9.32 6.14 3.07
CA ARG A 55 -9.57 4.74 3.46
C ARG A 55 -9.04 3.76 2.40
N GLY A 56 -9.24 4.06 1.12
CA GLY A 56 -8.66 3.30 0.00
C GLY A 56 -7.14 3.25 0.06
N GLN A 57 -6.50 4.39 0.31
CA GLN A 57 -5.04 4.49 0.48
C GLN A 57 -4.55 3.65 1.66
N LEU A 58 -5.25 3.70 2.80
CA LEU A 58 -4.91 2.88 3.97
C LEU A 58 -5.05 1.38 3.69
N GLN A 59 -6.09 0.98 2.97
CA GLN A 59 -6.30 -0.41 2.56
C GLN A 59 -5.17 -0.88 1.63
N LEU A 60 -4.78 -0.04 0.67
CA LEU A 60 -3.65 -0.31 -0.23
C LEU A 60 -2.33 -0.44 0.55
N ALA A 61 -2.09 0.44 1.53
CA ALA A 61 -0.92 0.36 2.40
C ALA A 61 -0.91 -0.95 3.20
N ARG A 62 -2.01 -1.30 3.86
CA ARG A 62 -2.16 -2.58 4.60
C ARG A 62 -1.83 -3.78 3.72
N TRP A 63 -2.32 -3.78 2.48
CA TRP A 63 -2.00 -4.82 1.52
C TRP A 63 -0.50 -4.87 1.20
N ARG A 64 0.15 -3.72 0.94
CA ARG A 64 1.60 -3.65 0.71
C ARG A 64 2.38 -4.21 1.90
N PHE A 65 2.03 -3.82 3.13
CA PHE A 65 2.68 -4.29 4.34
C PHE A 65 2.50 -5.81 4.57
N ARG A 66 1.34 -6.38 4.24
CA ARG A 66 1.13 -7.85 4.32
C ARG A 66 2.02 -8.63 3.35
N ASN A 67 2.38 -8.02 2.21
CA ASN A 67 3.20 -8.65 1.18
C ASN A 67 4.68 -8.24 1.25
N LEU A 68 5.09 -7.52 2.30
CA LEU A 68 6.50 -7.26 2.51
C LEU A 68 7.23 -8.58 2.77
N PRO A 69 8.42 -8.78 2.18
CA PRO A 69 9.26 -9.89 2.57
C PRO A 69 9.54 -9.79 4.06
N LYS A 70 9.33 -10.89 4.79
CA LYS A 70 9.70 -10.96 6.21
C LYS A 70 11.18 -10.58 6.31
N PRO A 71 11.57 -9.70 7.25
CA PRO A 71 12.97 -9.37 7.42
C PRO A 71 13.73 -10.69 7.64
N ARG A 72 14.65 -11.00 6.73
CA ARG A 72 15.69 -12.00 7.01
C ARG A 72 16.45 -11.43 8.19
N TYR A 73 16.35 -12.04 9.36
CA TYR A 73 17.01 -11.59 10.59
C TYR A 73 18.41 -11.10 10.25
N VAL A 74 18.64 -9.78 10.31
CA VAL A 74 19.99 -9.27 10.40
C VAL A 74 20.40 -9.63 11.81
N THR A 75 21.03 -10.78 12.00
CA THR A 75 21.69 -11.12 13.24
C THR A 75 22.80 -10.09 13.43
N PHE A 76 22.47 -8.98 14.10
CA PHE A 76 23.46 -8.04 14.60
C PHE A 76 24.28 -8.80 15.64
N SER A 77 25.41 -9.33 15.20
CA SER A 77 26.41 -9.85 16.13
C SER A 77 27.02 -8.66 16.86
N TYR A 78 26.51 -8.35 18.05
CA TYR A 78 27.08 -7.39 18.99
C TYR A 78 28.47 -7.80 19.50
N LYS A 79 29.05 -8.92 19.03
CA LYS A 79 30.32 -9.45 19.54
C LYS A 79 31.57 -8.80 18.97
N LYS A 80 31.47 -7.89 18.00
CA LYS A 80 32.65 -7.14 17.53
C LYS A 80 32.66 -5.74 18.13
N PRO A 81 33.49 -5.44 19.16
CA PRO A 81 33.74 -4.07 19.55
C PRO A 81 34.29 -3.33 18.33
N ARG A 82 33.53 -2.35 17.82
CA ARG A 82 34.05 -1.48 16.76
C ARG A 82 35.18 -0.66 17.38
N PRO A 83 36.35 -0.55 16.73
CA PRO A 83 37.39 0.33 17.21
C PRO A 83 36.80 1.73 17.30
N ASN A 84 36.81 2.30 18.51
CA ASN A 84 36.25 3.61 18.76
C ASN A 84 37.02 4.63 17.91
N ILE A 85 36.32 5.30 16.98
CA ILE A 85 36.92 6.29 16.07
C ILE A 85 37.59 7.42 16.86
N TRP A 86 37.08 7.71 18.06
CA TRP A 86 37.67 8.66 19.00
C TRP A 86 39.10 8.29 19.42
N ASN A 87 39.47 6.99 19.49
CA ASN A 87 40.86 6.60 19.80
C ASN A 87 41.84 6.82 18.63
N LYS A 88 41.35 7.07 17.41
CA LYS A 88 42.20 7.39 16.25
C LYS A 88 42.47 8.88 16.09
N LEU A 89 41.63 9.74 16.67
CA LEU A 89 41.73 11.20 16.49
C LEU A 89 42.59 11.89 17.55
N PHE A 90 42.88 11.21 18.67
CA PHE A 90 43.65 11.76 19.79
C PHE A 90 44.95 11.00 20.06
N ARG A 91 45.57 10.44 19.03
CA ARG A 91 46.94 9.89 19.09
C ARG A 91 47.92 10.80 18.39
#